data_AF-A0A2G8JB73-F1
#
_entry.id   AF-A0A2G8JB73-F1
#
_cell.length_a   1.000
_cell.length_b   1.000
_cell.length_c   1.000
_cell.angle_alpha   90.00
_cell.angle_beta   90.00
_cell.angle_gamma   90.00
#
_symmetry.space_group_name_H-M   'P 1'
#
loop_
_entity.id
_entity.type
_entity.pdbx_description
1 polymer ?
#
loop_
_entity_poly.entity_id
_entity_poly.type
_entity_poly.pdbx_seq_one_letter_code
_entity_poly.pdbx_strand_id
1 'polypeptide(L)'
;MEPALCEVCKDIRLGKILIQTNLETEEPELHYLRLPKDIHKDFVILMDATVATGAAAMMAIRVLLDHDVPQENIMLLSLIMAES
;
A
#
# COMPACT_ATOMS: atom_id res chain seq x y z
N MET A 1 -11.37 -4.59 0.54
CA MET A 1 -10.64 -5.52 -0.35
C MET A 1 -10.02 -6.66 0.44
N GLU A 2 -9.51 -6.42 1.66
CA GLU A 2 -8.95 -7.46 2.55
C GLU A 2 -9.83 -8.73 2.72
N PRO A 3 -11.17 -8.66 2.93
CA PRO A 3 -11.95 -9.88 3.18
C PRO A 3 -11.95 -10.85 2.00
N ALA A 4 -12.14 -10.34 0.78
CA ALA A 4 -12.12 -11.14 -0.44
C ALA A 4 -10.74 -11.80 -0.67
N LEU A 5 -9.67 -11.09 -0.32
CA LEU A 5 -8.32 -11.65 -0.41
C LEU A 5 -8.08 -12.75 0.63
N CYS A 6 -8.59 -12.57 1.85
CA CYS A 6 -8.47 -13.58 2.92
C CYS A 6 -9.29 -14.85 2.62
N GLU A 7 -10.41 -14.75 1.90
CA GLU A 7 -11.21 -15.90 1.49
C GLU A 7 -10.48 -16.80 0.49
N VAL A 8 -9.69 -16.20 -0.41
CA VAL A 8 -8.92 -16.92 -1.44
C VAL A 8 -7.53 -17.34 -0.92
N CYS A 9 -6.86 -16.47 -0.16
CA CYS A 9 -5.52 -16.67 0.38
C CYS A 9 -5.56 -16.78 1.91
N LYS A 10 -5.78 -17.99 2.42
CA LYS A 10 -6.06 -18.26 3.85
C LYS A 10 -4.94 -17.88 4.82
N ASP A 11 -3.68 -17.88 4.38
CA ASP A 11 -2.50 -17.62 5.23
C ASP A 11 -1.83 -16.26 4.91
N ILE A 12 -2.57 -15.34 4.29
CA ILE A 12 -2.02 -14.02 3.96
C ILE A 12 -1.77 -13.20 5.22
N ARG A 13 -0.60 -12.55 5.30
CA ARG A 13 -0.28 -11.59 6.35
C ARG A 13 -0.80 -10.21 5.96
N LEU A 14 -1.60 -9.60 6.83
CA LEU A 14 -2.17 -8.29 6.59
C LEU A 14 -1.28 -7.19 7.19
N GLY A 15 -0.89 -6.25 6.34
CA GLY A 15 -0.33 -4.95 6.73
C GLY A 15 -1.37 -3.84 6.59
N LYS A 16 -1.19 -2.74 7.31
CA LYS A 16 -2.02 -1.54 7.21
C LYS A 16 -1.13 -0.30 7.13
N ILE A 17 -1.41 0.53 6.15
CA ILE A 17 -0.78 1.84 5.95
C ILE A 17 -1.93 2.85 5.88
N LEU A 18 -1.91 3.88 6.72
CA LEU A 18 -2.84 4.99 6.67
C LEU A 18 -2.08 6.22 6.19
N ILE A 19 -2.41 6.68 5.00
CA ILE A 19 -1.90 7.91 4.41
C ILE A 19 -3.08 8.87 4.28
N GLN A 20 -2.92 10.10 4.74
CA GLN A 20 -3.91 11.14 4.59
C GLN A 20 -3.23 12.40 4.07
N THR A 21 -3.89 13.08 3.14
CA THR A 21 -3.40 14.37 2.65
C THR A 21 -3.69 15.43 3.70
N ASN A 22 -2.65 16.14 4.12
CA ASN A 22 -2.81 17.30 4.98
C ASN A 22 -3.50 18.42 4.20
N LEU A 23 -4.57 18.99 4.78
CA LEU A 23 -5.39 20.00 4.11
C LEU A 23 -4.70 21.37 4.01
N GLU A 24 -3.67 21.63 4.82
CA GLU A 24 -2.93 22.89 4.82
C GLU A 24 -1.75 22.86 3.85
N THR A 25 -1.02 21.73 3.79
CA THR A 25 0.18 21.57 2.95
C THR A 25 -0.11 20.90 1.61
N GLU A 26 -1.27 20.26 1.47
CA GLU A 26 -1.65 19.40 0.33
C GLU A 26 -0.72 18.18 0.15
N GLU A 27 0.17 17.90 1.10
CA GLU A 27 1.10 16.78 1.04
C GLU A 27 0.52 15.51 1.69
N PRO A 28 0.80 14.31 1.14
CA PRO A 28 0.44 13.06 1.77
C PRO A 28 1.32 12.78 3.00
N GLU A 29 0.69 12.48 4.13
CA GLU A 29 1.35 12.17 5.40
C GLU A 29 1.03 10.75 5.88
N LEU A 30 2.03 10.06 6.45
CA LEU A 30 1.87 8.72 7.02
C LEU A 30 1.41 8.84 8.48
N HIS A 31 0.15 8.47 8.75
CA HIS A 31 -0.44 8.56 10.10
C HIS A 31 -0.39 7.25 10.88
N TYR A 32 -0.43 6.11 10.18
CA TYR A 32 -0.40 4.80 10.83
C TYR A 32 0.32 3.79 9.95
N LEU A 33 1.15 2.98 10.59
CA LEU A 33 1.89 1.90 9.94
C LEU A 33 1.87 0.65 10.81
N ARG A 34 1.41 -0.45 10.23
CA ARG A 34 1.52 -1.79 10.81
C ARG A 34 1.87 -2.77 9.71
N LEU A 35 3.14 -3.15 9.62
CA LEU A 35 3.61 -4.14 8.67
C LEU A 35 3.89 -5.47 9.36
N PRO A 36 3.71 -6.62 8.67
CA PRO A 36 4.20 -7.90 9.15
C PRO A 36 5.71 -7.89 9.37
N LYS A 37 6.19 -8.71 10.32
CA LYS A 37 7.62 -8.96 10.48
C LYS A 37 8.17 -9.62 9.21
N ASP A 38 9.40 -9.27 8.86
CA ASP A 38 10.15 -9.82 7.72
C ASP A 38 9.54 -9.56 6.32
N ILE A 39 8.74 -8.49 6.17
CA ILE A 39 8.09 -8.12 4.90
C ILE A 39 9.06 -8.02 3.70
N HIS A 40 10.33 -7.69 3.93
CA HIS A 40 11.36 -7.62 2.89
C HIS A 40 11.60 -8.94 2.13
N LYS A 41 11.18 -10.08 2.69
CA LYS A 41 11.32 -11.40 2.05
C LYS A 41 10.12 -11.78 1.19
N ASP A 42 9.08 -10.97 1.18
CA ASP A 42 7.76 -11.34 0.68
C ASP A 42 7.35 -10.58 -0.57
N PHE A 43 6.39 -11.15 -1.29
CA PHE A 43 5.63 -10.43 -2.29
C PHE A 43 4.51 -9.64 -1.62
N VAL A 44 4.47 -8.33 -1.88
CA VAL A 44 3.53 -7.39 -1.28
C VAL A 44 2.47 -6.99 -2.30
N ILE A 45 1.21 -7.27 -1.96
CA ILE A 45 0.06 -6.77 -2.72
C ILE A 45 -0.40 -5.47 -2.06
N LEU A 46 -0.03 -4.33 -2.64
CA LEU A 46 -0.48 -3.03 -2.20
C LEU A 46 -1.87 -2.76 -2.78
N MET A 47 -2.90 -2.77 -1.94
CA MET A 47 -4.29 -2.57 -2.36
C MET A 47 -4.76 -1.15 -2.08
N ASP A 48 -5.22 -0.45 -3.12
CA ASP A 48 -5.94 0.82 -3.01
C ASP A 48 -7.17 0.77 -3.92
N ALA A 49 -8.36 1.03 -3.40
CA ALA A 49 -9.60 0.90 -4.18
C ALA A 49 -9.67 1.90 -5.33
N THR A 50 -9.17 3.12 -5.13
CA THR A 50 -9.27 4.21 -6.09
C THR A 50 -7.98 5.01 -6.12
N VAL A 51 -7.28 4.99 -7.25
CA VAL A 51 -6.05 5.76 -7.43
C VAL A 51 -6.36 6.94 -8.35
N ALA A 52 -6.38 8.14 -7.79
CA ALA A 52 -6.60 9.39 -8.52
C ALA A 52 -5.26 9.98 -9.01
N THR A 53 -4.57 10.75 -8.16
CA THR A 53 -3.27 11.35 -8.49
C THR A 53 -2.08 10.40 -8.32
N GLY A 54 -2.30 9.24 -7.69
CA GLY A 54 -1.23 8.31 -7.34
C GLY A 54 -0.35 8.74 -6.18
N ALA A 55 -0.52 9.93 -5.61
CA ALA A 55 0.36 10.44 -4.54
C ALA A 55 0.41 9.54 -3.30
N ALA A 56 -0.76 9.08 -2.83
CA ALA A 56 -0.84 8.16 -1.69
C ALA A 56 -0.22 6.79 -2.01
N ALA A 57 -0.47 6.24 -3.20
CA ALA A 57 0.11 4.98 -3.65
C ALA A 57 1.64 5.07 -3.75
N MET A 58 2.17 6.17 -4.28
CA MET A 58 3.61 6.44 -4.37
C MET A 58 4.26 6.53 -2.99
N MET A 59 3.61 7.21 -2.04
CA MET A 59 4.10 7.27 -0.66
C MET A 59 4.07 5.87 -0.01
N ALA A 60 3.01 5.08 -0.22
CA ALA A 60 2.95 3.71 0.30
C ALA A 60 4.06 2.83 -0.28
N ILE A 61 4.34 2.93 -1.58
CA ILE A 61 5.48 2.24 -2.22
C ILE A 61 6.79 2.69 -1.59
N ARG A 62 6.98 4.00 -1.37
CA ARG A 62 8.18 4.53 -0.71
C ARG A 62 8.39 3.93 0.67
N VAL A 63 7.34 3.87 1.48
CA VAL A 63 7.37 3.22 2.80
C VAL A 63 7.80 1.76 2.68
N LEU A 64 7.27 1.00 1.72
CA LEU A 64 7.69 -0.40 1.52
C LEU A 64 9.16 -0.53 1.12
N LEU A 65 9.66 0.37 0.25
CA LEU A 65 11.08 0.41 -0.14
C LEU A 65 11.98 0.76 1.06
N ASP A 66 11.56 1.71 1.91
CA ASP A 66 12.27 2.08 3.14
C ASP A 66 12.30 0.92 4.17
N HIS A 67 11.43 -0.09 4.00
CA HIS A 67 11.39 -1.34 4.75
C HIS A 67 12.10 -2.51 4.03
N ASP A 68 13.00 -2.21 3.09
CA ASP A 68 13.82 -3.16 2.32
C ASP A 68 13.03 -4.14 1.44
N VAL A 69 11.76 -3.84 1.12
CA VAL A 69 11.00 -4.64 0.15
C VAL A 69 11.54 -4.34 -1.26
N PRO A 70 11.98 -5.34 -2.02
CA PRO A 70 12.42 -5.13 -3.40
C PRO A 70 11.28 -4.58 -4.27
N GLN A 71 11.57 -3.59 -5.12
CA GLN A 71 10.54 -2.93 -5.93
C GLN A 71 9.80 -3.93 -6.84
N GLU A 72 10.52 -4.92 -7.37
CA GLU A 72 9.99 -6.01 -8.19
C GLU A 72 9.00 -6.92 -7.46
N ASN A 73 9.01 -6.90 -6.12
CA ASN A 73 8.11 -7.69 -5.28
C ASN A 73 6.86 -6.91 -4.85
N ILE A 74 6.72 -5.65 -5.25
CA ILE A 74 5.57 -4.81 -4.93
C ILE A 74 4.59 -4.80 -6.12
N MET A 75 3.39 -5.33 -5.91
CA MET A 75 2.31 -5.29 -6.88
C MET A 75 1.21 -4.32 -6.43
N LEU A 76 1.02 -3.23 -7.16
CA LEU A 76 -0.09 -2.31 -6.94
C LEU A 76 -1.37 -2.88 -7.56
N LEU A 77 -2.42 -3.01 -6.75
CA LEU A 77 -3.73 -3.48 -7.16
C LEU A 77 -4.77 -2.39 -6.89
N SER A 78 -5.45 -1.97 -7.94
CA SER A 78 -6.53 -0.98 -7.87
C SER A 78 -7.76 -1.42 -8.66
N LEU A 79 -8.94 -0.98 -8.22
CA LEU A 79 -10.20 -1.20 -8.95
C LEU A 79 -10.44 -0.12 -9.99
N ILE A 80 -10.09 1.13 -9.67
CA ILE A 80 -10.27 2.29 -10.53
C ILE A 80 -8.99 3.12 -10.48
N MET A 81 -8.43 3.40 -11.65
CA MET A 81 -7.27 4.25 -11.81
C MET A 81 -7.61 5.35 -12.80
N ALA A 82 -7.37 6.61 -12.42
CA ALA A 82 -7.50 7.72 -13.34
C ALA A 82 -6.32 7.73 -14.32
N GLU A 83 -6.64 7.95 -15.60
CA GLU A 83 -5.62 8.34 -16.59
C GLU A 83 -5.24 9.80 -16.32
N SER A 84 -3.93 10.07 -16.30
CA SER A 84 -3.37 11.40 -15.99
C SER A 84 -3.48 12.36 -17.16
#